data_AF-A0A2G8JRD2-F1
#
_entry.id   AF-A0A2G8JRD2-F1
#
_cell.length_a   1.000
_cell.length_b   1.000
_cell.length_c   1.000
_cell.angle_alpha   90.00
_cell.angle_beta   90.00
_cell.angle_gamma   90.00
#
_symmetry.space_group_name_H-M   'P 1'
#
loop_
_entity.id
_entity.type
_entity.pdbx_description
1 polymer ?
#
loop_
_entity_poly.entity_id
_entity_poly.type
_entity_poly.pdbx_seq_one_letter_code
_entity_poly.pdbx_strand_id
1 'polypeptide(L)'
;MCYLGLIIKRVALAEDRTRQIVARGVNDLSGPAAALMPSVQTISRDIRRQRQHDAPLVPGRNDRNFVIPHDFTIINGMPFLRYDNERNDRMLIFGSEASLGFLAQSQHWFMDGTFQTSPPQFAQLYTIHGLGGGRNVVGAYALLPNKRQDTYVEMLLELQQMTNNASPTSVLTDFELGAIGAVRTVHPNAARKGCLFHLSQSVYRRVQASGLQEAYLNDDAFRSSVRMLPALAFVPLPDVENAFLAVSAIWGARGREIVDYFESTYIGQMRAGRREDPLFSNAVWNVSDRMENDLPRTNNALERGAQRIFAIHYMPASIGMDTHSSPKAGKRHGSLVDSPDRSWTTACTTEASLSKDQ
;
A
#
# COMPACT_ATOMS: atom_id res chain seq x y z
N MET A 1 21.40 -3.45 6.54
CA MET A 1 20.41 -4.50 6.19
C MET A 1 19.30 -3.80 5.47
N CYS A 2 19.11 -4.10 4.20
CA CYS A 2 17.90 -3.66 3.52
C CYS A 2 16.73 -4.28 4.31
N TYR A 3 16.08 -3.50 5.18
CA TYR A 3 15.01 -3.94 6.10
C TYR A 3 13.94 -4.74 5.34
N LEU A 4 13.84 -4.47 4.05
CA LEU A 4 12.95 -5.11 3.12
C LEU A 4 13.38 -6.51 2.64
N GLY A 5 14.67 -6.82 2.51
CA GLY A 5 15.10 -8.20 2.25
C GLY A 5 14.64 -9.13 3.37
N LEU A 6 14.74 -8.65 4.61
CA LEU A 6 14.20 -9.32 5.80
C LEU A 6 12.67 -9.38 5.81
N ILE A 7 11.97 -8.32 5.37
CA ILE A 7 10.50 -8.31 5.30
C ILE A 7 10.00 -9.24 4.19
N ILE A 8 10.51 -9.15 2.97
CA ILE A 8 10.14 -10.01 1.84
C ILE A 8 10.47 -11.46 2.18
N LYS A 9 11.67 -11.74 2.71
CA LYS A 9 12.05 -13.08 3.18
C LYS A 9 11.12 -13.57 4.29
N ARG A 10 10.78 -12.76 5.30
CA ARG A 10 9.83 -13.14 6.37
C ARG A 10 8.39 -13.33 5.88
N VAL A 11 7.93 -12.54 4.91
CA VAL A 11 6.61 -12.69 4.29
C VAL A 11 6.57 -13.97 3.45
N ALA A 12 7.65 -14.26 2.71
CA ALA A 12 7.77 -15.45 1.87
C ALA A 12 8.04 -16.74 2.66
N LEU A 13 8.74 -16.67 3.80
CA LEU A 13 9.10 -17.83 4.62
C LEU A 13 8.12 -18.14 5.76
N ALA A 14 7.18 -17.25 6.08
CA ALA A 14 6.35 -17.39 7.28
C ALA A 14 7.18 -17.72 8.54
N GLU A 15 8.38 -17.15 8.66
CA GLU A 15 9.20 -17.30 9.87
C GLU A 15 8.49 -16.70 11.09
N ASP A 16 8.72 -17.31 12.26
CA ASP A 16 8.02 -16.99 13.50
C ASP A 16 8.03 -15.47 13.77
N ARG A 17 6.82 -14.89 13.79
CA ARG A 17 6.60 -13.50 14.20
C ARG A 17 7.19 -13.30 15.60
N THR A 18 7.60 -12.07 15.94
CA THR A 18 8.04 -11.74 17.32
C THR A 18 7.05 -12.26 18.38
N ARG A 19 5.75 -12.24 18.05
CA ARG A 19 4.69 -12.82 18.89
C ARG A 19 4.78 -14.34 19.07
N GLN A 20 5.16 -15.10 18.03
CA GLN A 20 5.37 -16.55 18.09
C GLN A 20 6.64 -16.91 18.88
N ILE A 21 7.71 -16.12 18.74
CA ILE A 21 8.96 -16.29 19.51
C ILE A 21 8.70 -16.03 21.00
N VAL A 22 7.98 -14.95 21.32
CA VAL A 22 7.61 -14.65 22.71
C VAL A 22 6.62 -15.69 23.26
N ALA A 23 5.67 -16.18 22.45
CA ALA A 23 4.75 -17.22 22.88
C ALA A 23 5.45 -18.56 23.18
N ARG A 24 6.41 -18.98 22.34
CA ARG A 24 7.22 -20.19 22.61
C ARG A 24 8.07 -20.02 23.86
N GLY A 25 8.83 -18.93 23.95
CA GLY A 25 9.69 -18.68 25.11
C GLY A 25 8.96 -18.54 26.44
N VAL A 26 7.71 -18.05 26.45
CA VAL A 26 6.88 -17.99 27.68
C VAL A 26 6.29 -19.35 28.04
N ASN A 27 5.92 -20.18 27.05
CA ASN A 27 5.41 -21.53 27.28
C ASN A 27 6.47 -22.51 27.79
N ASP A 28 7.75 -22.25 27.51
CA ASP A 28 8.88 -23.08 27.94
C ASP A 28 9.37 -22.75 29.36
N LEU A 29 8.78 -21.74 30.03
CA LEU A 29 9.15 -21.31 31.38
C LEU A 29 8.26 -21.95 32.46
N SER A 30 8.83 -22.22 33.64
CA SER A 30 8.05 -22.62 34.81
C SER A 30 7.16 -21.47 35.30
N GLY A 31 6.00 -21.77 35.89
CA GLY A 31 5.02 -20.77 36.34
C GLY A 31 5.59 -19.62 37.19
N PRO A 32 6.50 -19.86 38.15
CA PRO A 32 7.16 -18.80 38.92
C PRO A 32 8.13 -17.95 38.08
N ALA A 33 8.84 -18.55 37.11
CA ALA A 33 9.75 -17.85 36.22
C ALA A 33 8.99 -16.95 35.22
N ALA A 34 7.84 -17.41 34.72
CA ALA A 34 6.98 -16.62 33.84
C ALA A 34 6.40 -15.37 34.54
N ALA A 35 6.16 -15.45 35.86
CA ALA A 35 5.64 -14.32 36.66
C ALA A 35 6.70 -13.22 36.91
N LEU A 36 7.99 -13.54 36.82
CA LEU A 36 9.10 -12.61 36.98
C LEU A 36 9.53 -11.95 35.65
N MET A 37 8.95 -12.38 34.52
CA MET A 37 9.31 -11.85 33.21
C MET A 37 8.78 -10.43 33.00
N PRO A 38 9.51 -9.58 32.24
CA PRO A 38 8.98 -8.32 31.74
C PRO A 38 7.72 -8.55 30.90
N SER A 39 6.88 -7.53 30.75
CA SER A 39 5.68 -7.65 29.92
C SER A 39 6.01 -8.14 28.50
N VAL A 40 5.09 -8.89 27.88
CA VAL A 40 5.18 -9.34 26.47
C VAL A 40 5.49 -8.17 25.52
N GLN A 41 5.02 -6.97 25.83
CA GLN A 41 5.30 -5.76 25.06
C GLN A 41 6.77 -5.31 25.20
N THR A 42 7.34 -5.40 26.40
CA THR A 42 8.75 -5.11 26.68
C THR A 42 9.66 -6.11 25.98
N ILE A 43 9.39 -7.41 26.12
CA ILE A 43 10.16 -8.48 25.48
C ILE A 43 10.10 -8.34 23.95
N SER A 44 8.91 -8.05 23.39
CA SER A 44 8.76 -7.81 21.95
C SER A 44 9.54 -6.58 21.48
N ARG A 45 9.63 -5.54 22.31
CA ARG A 45 10.39 -4.31 22.02
C ARG A 45 11.90 -4.59 22.07
N ASP A 46 12.37 -5.36 23.05
CA ASP A 46 13.78 -5.73 23.20
C ASP A 46 14.24 -6.65 22.07
N ILE A 47 13.44 -7.65 21.68
CA ILE A 47 13.71 -8.50 20.51
C ILE A 47 13.78 -7.65 19.22
N ARG A 48 12.90 -6.66 19.08
CA ARG A 48 12.95 -5.73 17.93
C ARG A 48 14.18 -4.84 17.97
N ARG A 49 14.55 -4.33 19.15
CA ARG A 49 15.75 -3.49 19.34
C ARG A 49 17.02 -4.27 19.06
N GLN A 50 17.13 -5.50 19.56
CA GLN A 50 18.28 -6.37 19.28
C GLN A 50 18.38 -6.69 17.79
N ARG A 51 17.26 -7.00 17.14
CA ARG A 51 17.20 -7.17 15.67
C ARG A 51 17.59 -5.91 14.88
N GLN A 52 17.42 -4.72 15.44
CA GLN A 52 17.88 -3.46 14.85
C GLN A 52 19.35 -3.17 15.14
N HIS A 53 19.84 -3.50 16.33
CA HIS A 53 21.23 -3.34 16.74
C HIS A 53 22.16 -4.27 15.95
N ASP A 54 21.75 -5.53 15.78
CA ASP A 54 22.54 -6.54 15.04
C ASP A 54 22.32 -6.46 13.52
N ALA A 55 21.57 -5.45 13.04
CA ALA A 55 21.39 -5.22 11.62
C ALA A 55 22.66 -4.59 11.04
N PRO A 56 23.29 -5.18 10.01
CA PRO A 56 24.29 -4.52 9.17
C PRO A 56 23.88 -3.09 8.77
N LEU A 57 24.86 -2.27 8.44
CA LEU A 57 24.63 -0.92 7.91
C LEU A 57 23.65 -0.96 6.72
N VAL A 58 22.66 -0.08 6.73
CA VAL A 58 21.74 0.10 5.60
C VAL A 58 22.50 0.91 4.55
N PRO A 59 22.50 0.50 3.27
CA PRO A 59 23.07 1.33 2.22
C PRO A 59 22.47 2.72 2.28
N GLY A 60 23.25 3.75 1.93
CA GLY A 60 22.74 5.10 1.85
C GLY A 60 21.57 5.17 0.87
N ARG A 61 20.67 6.16 1.03
CA ARG A 61 19.52 6.37 0.11
C ARG A 61 19.93 6.41 -1.37
N ASN A 62 21.13 6.95 -1.64
CA ASN A 62 21.68 7.11 -2.98
C ASN A 62 22.66 6.00 -3.38
N ASP A 63 22.93 5.06 -2.47
CA ASP A 63 23.79 3.91 -2.78
C ASP A 63 23.00 2.89 -3.58
N ARG A 64 23.34 2.75 -4.86
CA ARG A 64 22.76 1.79 -5.81
C ARG A 64 23.63 0.56 -6.01
N ASN A 65 24.90 0.64 -5.62
CA ASN A 65 25.93 -0.37 -5.83
C ASN A 65 26.07 -1.32 -4.63
N PHE A 66 25.12 -1.27 -3.70
CA PHE A 66 25.12 -2.13 -2.54
C PHE A 66 25.14 -3.61 -2.94
N VAL A 67 26.00 -4.40 -2.31
CA VAL A 67 25.99 -5.85 -2.52
C VAL A 67 24.80 -6.44 -1.77
N ILE A 68 24.00 -7.29 -2.42
CA ILE A 68 22.92 -8.03 -1.77
C ILE A 68 23.54 -9.23 -1.07
N PRO A 69 23.45 -9.34 0.27
CA PRO A 69 23.98 -10.51 0.97
C PRO A 69 23.30 -11.80 0.50
N HIS A 70 24.06 -12.88 0.39
CA HIS A 70 23.60 -14.18 -0.11
C HIS A 70 22.33 -14.69 0.60
N ASP A 71 22.21 -14.45 1.91
CA ASP A 71 21.03 -14.85 2.68
C ASP A 71 19.72 -14.22 2.20
N PHE A 72 19.77 -13.11 1.45
CA PHE A 72 18.59 -12.46 0.86
C PHE A 72 18.29 -12.93 -0.56
N THR A 73 19.23 -13.62 -1.20
CA THR A 73 19.04 -14.15 -2.54
C THR A 73 18.45 -15.55 -2.52
N ILE A 74 18.31 -16.18 -1.35
CA ILE A 74 17.89 -17.58 -1.16
C ILE A 74 16.76 -17.73 -0.12
N ILE A 75 15.85 -18.67 -0.38
CA ILE A 75 14.80 -19.16 0.52
C ILE A 75 14.84 -20.69 0.52
N ASN A 76 14.97 -21.30 1.71
CA ASN A 76 15.04 -22.77 1.88
C ASN A 76 16.09 -23.46 0.99
N GLY A 77 17.26 -22.84 0.82
CA GLY A 77 18.33 -23.36 -0.05
C GLY A 77 18.09 -23.16 -1.56
N MET A 78 16.92 -22.65 -1.95
CA MET A 78 16.58 -22.37 -3.34
C MET A 78 16.73 -20.88 -3.66
N PRO A 79 17.11 -20.53 -4.90
CA PRO A 79 17.14 -19.13 -5.32
C PRO A 79 15.80 -18.45 -5.02
N PHE A 80 15.84 -17.18 -4.65
CA PHE A 80 14.68 -16.31 -4.42
C PHE A 80 14.81 -14.97 -5.14
N LEU A 81 16.00 -14.35 -5.13
CA LEU A 81 16.31 -13.29 -6.09
C LEU A 81 16.40 -13.93 -7.49
N ARG A 82 15.64 -13.41 -8.45
CA ARG A 82 15.54 -13.93 -9.81
C ARG A 82 16.15 -13.01 -10.84
N TYR A 83 16.13 -11.71 -10.56
CA TYR A 83 16.65 -10.70 -11.46
C TYR A 83 17.26 -9.56 -10.68
N ASP A 84 18.42 -9.12 -11.15
CA ASP A 84 19.12 -7.92 -10.74
C ASP A 84 19.74 -7.33 -12.01
N ASN A 85 19.28 -6.17 -12.45
CA ASN A 85 19.82 -5.57 -13.67
C ASN A 85 21.20 -4.93 -13.45
N GLU A 86 21.67 -4.78 -12.21
CA GLU A 86 22.98 -4.22 -11.84
C GLU A 86 23.28 -2.81 -12.41
N ARG A 87 22.24 -2.08 -12.83
CA ARG A 87 22.36 -0.71 -13.37
C ARG A 87 22.18 0.36 -12.29
N ASN A 88 22.48 1.61 -12.64
CA ASN A 88 22.23 2.77 -11.76
C ASN A 88 20.74 2.91 -11.38
N ASP A 89 19.83 2.57 -12.29
CA ASP A 89 18.39 2.42 -12.06
C ASP A 89 18.07 0.97 -11.65
N ARG A 90 18.74 0.50 -10.60
CA ARG A 90 18.69 -0.89 -10.20
C ARG A 90 17.26 -1.39 -10.03
N MET A 91 16.96 -2.54 -10.61
CA MET A 91 15.72 -3.28 -10.46
C MET A 91 16.01 -4.65 -9.89
N LEU A 92 15.23 -5.06 -8.89
CA LEU A 92 15.32 -6.40 -8.31
C LEU A 92 13.98 -7.11 -8.42
N ILE A 93 13.96 -8.37 -8.86
CA ILE A 93 12.75 -9.20 -8.88
C ILE A 93 13.00 -10.46 -8.05
N PHE A 94 12.05 -10.76 -7.18
CA PHE A 94 12.06 -11.90 -6.28
C PHE A 94 10.84 -12.78 -6.49
N GLY A 95 11.02 -14.09 -6.40
CA GLY A 95 9.97 -15.10 -6.47
C GLY A 95 10.55 -16.47 -6.21
N SER A 96 9.83 -17.34 -5.51
CA SER A 96 10.20 -18.74 -5.42
C SER A 96 9.76 -19.46 -6.69
N GLU A 97 10.35 -20.62 -6.98
CA GLU A 97 9.92 -21.44 -8.12
C GLU A 97 8.45 -21.82 -8.00
N ALA A 98 7.99 -22.16 -6.80
CA ALA A 98 6.58 -22.47 -6.53
C ALA A 98 5.66 -21.26 -6.74
N SER A 99 6.05 -20.05 -6.30
CA SER A 99 5.20 -18.86 -6.45
C SER A 99 5.13 -18.38 -7.90
N LEU A 100 6.24 -18.47 -8.64
CA LEU A 100 6.28 -18.17 -10.08
C LEU A 100 5.54 -19.22 -10.89
N GLY A 101 5.66 -20.51 -10.55
CA GLY A 101 4.89 -21.58 -11.17
C GLY A 101 3.39 -21.42 -10.96
N PHE A 102 2.97 -20.97 -9.76
CA PHE A 102 1.59 -20.60 -9.48
C PHE A 102 1.13 -19.40 -10.33
N LEU A 103 1.96 -18.35 -10.40
CA LEU A 103 1.65 -17.16 -11.20
C LEU A 103 1.52 -17.51 -12.70
N ALA A 104 2.38 -18.40 -13.20
CA ALA A 104 2.35 -18.87 -14.58
C ALA A 104 1.04 -19.57 -14.96
N GLN A 105 0.42 -20.28 -14.01
CA GLN A 105 -0.87 -20.96 -14.19
C GLN A 105 -2.08 -20.04 -13.96
N SER A 106 -1.85 -18.85 -13.41
CA SER A 106 -2.92 -17.92 -13.04
C SER A 106 -3.40 -17.13 -14.26
N GLN A 107 -4.69 -17.24 -14.58
CA GLN A 107 -5.30 -16.47 -15.67
C GLN A 107 -5.51 -14.99 -15.32
N HIS A 108 -5.70 -14.69 -14.03
CA HIS A 108 -5.94 -13.32 -13.55
C HIS A 108 -4.78 -12.87 -12.69
N TRP A 109 -4.12 -11.79 -13.12
CA TRP A 109 -3.03 -11.19 -12.37
C TRP A 109 -3.52 -9.92 -11.66
N PHE A 110 -3.00 -9.67 -10.46
CA PHE A 110 -3.21 -8.45 -9.71
C PHE A 110 -1.85 -7.82 -9.44
N MET A 111 -1.76 -6.52 -9.71
CA MET A 111 -0.52 -5.78 -9.66
C MET A 111 -0.73 -4.56 -8.77
N ASP A 112 0.16 -4.36 -7.80
CA ASP A 112 0.00 -3.31 -6.79
C ASP A 112 1.35 -2.79 -6.28
N GLY A 113 1.48 -1.46 -6.25
CA GLY A 113 2.65 -0.73 -5.77
C GLY A 113 2.42 -0.14 -4.38
N THR A 114 3.32 -0.40 -3.44
CA THR A 114 3.29 0.16 -2.08
C THR A 114 4.55 0.98 -1.77
N PHE A 115 4.33 2.19 -1.24
CA PHE A 115 5.38 3.17 -0.93
C PHE A 115 5.91 3.03 0.50
N GLN A 116 5.03 2.74 1.46
CA GLN A 116 5.37 2.77 2.90
C GLN A 116 6.42 1.74 3.30
N THR A 117 6.62 0.71 2.48
CA THR A 117 7.54 -0.40 2.75
C THR A 117 8.73 -0.45 1.81
N SER A 118 8.87 0.48 0.86
CA SER A 118 10.00 0.48 -0.09
C SER A 118 11.30 0.90 0.60
N PRO A 119 12.47 0.29 0.28
CA PRO A 119 13.74 0.77 0.78
C PRO A 119 13.99 2.16 0.20
N PRO A 120 14.74 3.02 0.91
CA PRO A 120 14.94 4.41 0.49
C PRO A 120 15.62 4.53 -0.89
N GLN A 121 16.32 3.49 -1.34
CA GLN A 121 16.86 3.39 -2.69
C GLN A 121 15.74 3.28 -3.73
N PHE A 122 14.67 2.53 -3.53
CA PHE A 122 13.68 2.27 -4.58
C PHE A 122 12.47 3.18 -4.44
N ALA A 123 11.90 3.59 -5.57
CA ALA A 123 10.69 4.41 -5.57
C ALA A 123 9.48 3.64 -5.01
N GLN A 124 9.44 2.32 -5.20
CA GLN A 124 8.34 1.47 -4.73
C GLN A 124 8.73 0.00 -4.65
N LEU A 125 8.04 -0.71 -3.74
CA LEU A 125 7.88 -2.15 -3.81
C LEU A 125 6.61 -2.44 -4.62
N TYR A 126 6.75 -3.25 -5.64
CA TYR A 126 5.66 -3.70 -6.49
C TYR A 126 5.40 -5.19 -6.27
N THR A 127 4.15 -5.60 -6.23
CA THR A 127 3.75 -7.00 -5.97
C THR A 127 2.83 -7.50 -7.06
N ILE A 128 3.08 -8.74 -7.49
CA ILE A 128 2.32 -9.40 -8.55
C ILE A 128 1.70 -10.66 -7.94
N HIS A 129 0.38 -10.78 -8.07
CA HIS A 129 -0.41 -11.85 -7.47
C HIS A 129 -1.18 -12.59 -8.55
N GLY A 130 -1.39 -13.89 -8.35
CA GLY A 130 -2.31 -14.71 -9.13
C GLY A 130 -3.57 -15.05 -8.35
N LEU A 131 -4.67 -15.38 -9.05
CA LEU A 131 -5.90 -15.90 -8.45
C LEU A 131 -5.85 -17.44 -8.34
N GLY A 132 -5.97 -17.96 -7.12
CA GLY A 132 -6.02 -19.41 -6.88
C GLY A 132 -6.93 -19.77 -5.71
N GLY A 133 -7.86 -20.69 -5.91
CA GLY A 133 -8.82 -21.11 -4.86
C GLY A 133 -9.63 -19.96 -4.26
N GLY A 134 -9.99 -18.96 -5.08
CA GLY A 134 -10.71 -17.76 -4.64
C GLY A 134 -9.88 -16.77 -3.80
N ARG A 135 -8.56 -16.96 -3.72
CA ARG A 135 -7.65 -16.08 -2.97
C ARG A 135 -6.56 -15.54 -3.88
N ASN A 136 -6.13 -14.32 -3.58
CA ASN A 136 -4.96 -13.74 -4.21
C ASN A 136 -3.72 -14.24 -3.48
N VAL A 137 -2.74 -14.74 -4.25
CA VAL A 137 -1.48 -15.26 -3.73
C VAL A 137 -0.35 -14.54 -4.44
N VAL A 138 0.61 -14.02 -3.67
CA VAL A 138 1.76 -13.31 -4.24
C VAL A 138 2.62 -14.30 -5.02
N GLY A 139 2.79 -14.02 -6.30
CA GLY A 139 3.69 -14.75 -7.20
C GLY A 139 5.10 -14.16 -7.21
N ALA A 140 5.20 -12.84 -7.23
CA ALA A 140 6.48 -12.13 -7.30
C ALA A 140 6.47 -10.77 -6.58
N TYR A 141 7.66 -10.33 -6.19
CA TYR A 141 7.95 -9.01 -5.63
C TYR A 141 8.97 -8.33 -6.54
N ALA A 142 8.81 -7.04 -6.80
CA ALA A 142 9.76 -6.25 -7.58
C ALA A 142 10.08 -4.94 -6.87
N LEU A 143 11.37 -4.60 -6.81
CA LEU A 143 11.84 -3.30 -6.36
C LEU A 143 12.16 -2.44 -7.56
N LEU A 144 11.39 -1.37 -7.73
CA LEU A 144 11.45 -0.55 -8.93
C LEU A 144 12.15 0.78 -8.65
N PRO A 145 13.08 1.20 -9.52
CA PRO A 145 13.82 2.45 -9.34
C PRO A 145 12.93 3.69 -9.50
N ASN A 146 11.86 3.59 -10.29
CA ASN A 146 10.94 4.68 -10.60
C ASN A 146 9.56 4.13 -11.06
N LYS A 147 8.68 5.01 -11.54
CA LYS A 147 7.29 4.75 -11.96
C LYS A 147 7.07 4.93 -13.47
N ARG A 148 8.13 4.88 -14.26
CA ARG A 148 8.07 5.09 -15.70
C ARG A 148 7.59 3.82 -16.38
N GLN A 149 6.89 3.98 -17.51
CA GLN A 149 6.36 2.85 -18.27
C GLN A 149 7.45 1.87 -18.71
N ASP A 150 8.62 2.35 -19.12
CA ASP A 150 9.76 1.52 -19.54
C ASP A 150 10.25 0.61 -18.40
N THR A 151 10.28 1.11 -17.17
CA THR A 151 10.61 0.33 -15.97
C THR A 151 9.59 -0.79 -15.74
N TYR A 152 8.30 -0.52 -15.88
CA TYR A 152 7.28 -1.58 -15.77
C TYR A 152 7.34 -2.59 -16.92
N VAL A 153 7.66 -2.14 -18.15
CA VAL A 153 7.84 -3.03 -19.30
C VAL A 153 8.98 -4.01 -19.05
N GLU A 154 10.13 -3.52 -18.57
CA GLU A 154 11.26 -4.38 -18.20
C GLU A 154 10.85 -5.41 -17.14
N MET A 155 10.22 -4.97 -16.05
CA MET A 155 9.75 -5.87 -14.99
C MET A 155 8.81 -6.96 -15.54
N LEU A 156 7.85 -6.59 -16.40
CA LEU A 156 6.89 -7.53 -16.96
C LEU A 156 7.52 -8.51 -17.97
N LEU A 157 8.49 -8.08 -18.77
CA LEU A 157 9.22 -8.95 -19.70
C LEU A 157 10.06 -9.98 -18.93
N GLU A 158 10.73 -9.55 -17.86
CA GLU A 158 11.49 -10.46 -17.00
C GLU A 158 10.56 -11.46 -16.28
N LEU A 159 9.43 -11.00 -15.76
CA LEU A 159 8.42 -11.89 -15.19
C LEU A 159 7.85 -12.87 -16.22
N GLN A 160 7.62 -12.43 -17.45
CA GLN A 160 7.14 -13.30 -18.54
C GLN A 160 8.14 -14.43 -18.82
N GLN A 161 9.43 -14.14 -18.86
CA GLN A 161 10.47 -15.17 -18.99
C GLN A 161 10.46 -16.13 -17.79
N MET A 162 10.40 -15.62 -16.56
CA MET A 162 10.37 -16.42 -15.33
C MET A 162 9.11 -17.29 -15.16
N THR A 163 8.05 -16.97 -15.88
CA THR A 163 6.75 -17.65 -15.84
C THR A 163 6.47 -18.46 -17.10
N ASN A 164 7.52 -18.85 -17.84
CA ASN A 164 7.42 -19.64 -19.08
C ASN A 164 6.47 -19.01 -20.13
N ASN A 165 6.58 -17.69 -20.31
CA ASN A 165 5.77 -16.90 -21.21
C ASN A 165 4.26 -16.93 -20.90
N ALA A 166 3.91 -17.02 -19.62
CA ALA A 166 2.53 -16.93 -19.19
C ALA A 166 1.85 -15.66 -19.75
N SER A 167 0.59 -15.85 -20.17
CA SER A 167 -0.22 -14.78 -20.74
C SER A 167 -1.54 -14.70 -19.96
N PRO A 168 -1.65 -13.77 -18.99
CA PRO A 168 -2.90 -13.60 -18.26
C PRO A 168 -4.03 -13.17 -19.20
N THR A 169 -5.24 -13.60 -18.90
CA THR A 169 -6.46 -13.17 -19.60
C THR A 169 -6.91 -11.79 -19.11
N SER A 170 -6.61 -11.45 -17.85
CA SER A 170 -6.85 -10.11 -17.31
C SER A 170 -5.78 -9.69 -16.32
N VAL A 171 -5.48 -8.41 -16.30
CA VAL A 171 -4.62 -7.78 -15.30
C VAL A 171 -5.39 -6.69 -14.59
N LEU A 172 -5.51 -6.81 -13.26
CA LEU A 172 -6.07 -5.79 -12.39
C LEU A 172 -4.91 -4.99 -11.79
N THR A 173 -4.85 -3.70 -12.09
CA THR A 173 -3.81 -2.79 -11.58
C THR A 173 -4.44 -1.58 -10.88
N ASP A 174 -3.64 -0.81 -10.17
CA ASP A 174 -3.96 0.55 -9.78
C ASP A 174 -4.12 1.49 -11.00
N PHE A 175 -4.59 2.71 -10.75
CA PHE A 175 -4.76 3.73 -11.80
C PHE A 175 -3.43 4.44 -12.13
N GLU A 176 -2.37 3.67 -12.35
CA GLU A 176 -1.08 4.21 -12.78
C GLU A 176 -0.87 4.01 -14.29
N LEU A 177 -0.78 5.11 -15.03
CA LEU A 177 -0.62 5.10 -16.49
C LEU A 177 0.60 4.31 -16.95
N GLY A 178 1.71 4.39 -16.19
CA GLY A 178 2.94 3.65 -16.48
C GLY A 178 2.70 2.13 -16.45
N ALA A 179 2.05 1.64 -15.39
CA ALA A 179 1.74 0.22 -15.24
C ALA A 179 0.72 -0.25 -16.30
N ILE A 180 -0.38 0.51 -16.51
CA ILE A 180 -1.38 0.19 -17.53
C ILE A 180 -0.76 0.17 -18.93
N GLY A 181 0.09 1.15 -19.23
CA GLY A 181 0.82 1.25 -20.50
C GLY A 181 1.75 0.06 -20.71
N ALA A 182 2.46 -0.39 -19.67
CA ALA A 182 3.35 -1.54 -19.74
C ALA A 182 2.59 -2.85 -19.95
N VAL A 183 1.44 -3.05 -19.26
CA VAL A 183 0.57 -4.20 -19.51
C VAL A 183 0.08 -4.21 -20.95
N ARG A 184 -0.30 -3.05 -21.51
CA ARG A 184 -0.69 -2.95 -22.92
C ARG A 184 0.44 -3.37 -23.87
N THR A 185 1.69 -3.05 -23.52
CA THR A 185 2.86 -3.40 -24.33
C THR A 185 3.20 -4.89 -24.24
N VAL A 186 3.24 -5.47 -23.02
CA VAL A 186 3.74 -6.85 -22.80
C VAL A 186 2.63 -7.89 -22.91
N HIS A 187 1.41 -7.56 -22.50
CA HIS A 187 0.23 -8.44 -22.55
C HIS A 187 -0.93 -7.75 -23.29
N PRO A 188 -0.80 -7.50 -24.61
CA PRO A 188 -1.79 -6.71 -25.38
C PRO A 188 -3.20 -7.32 -25.35
N ASN A 189 -3.27 -8.65 -25.30
CA ASN A 189 -4.52 -9.42 -25.29
C ASN A 189 -5.18 -9.51 -23.90
N ALA A 190 -4.46 -9.13 -22.83
CA ALA A 190 -5.02 -9.16 -21.49
C ALA A 190 -6.02 -8.00 -21.31
N ALA A 191 -7.18 -8.30 -20.72
CA ALA A 191 -8.12 -7.28 -20.29
C ALA A 191 -7.48 -6.47 -19.14
N ARG A 192 -7.23 -5.18 -19.39
CA ARG A 192 -6.70 -4.24 -18.40
C ARG A 192 -7.85 -3.71 -17.57
N LYS A 193 -7.83 -3.95 -16.27
CA LYS A 193 -8.89 -3.53 -15.35
C LYS A 193 -8.30 -2.70 -14.20
N GLY A 194 -9.02 -1.67 -13.81
CA GLY A 194 -8.73 -0.86 -12.63
C GLY A 194 -9.30 -1.49 -11.36
N CYS A 195 -8.59 -1.31 -10.25
CA CYS A 195 -9.07 -1.73 -8.93
C CYS A 195 -10.19 -0.81 -8.42
N LEU A 196 -11.34 -1.36 -8.02
CA LEU A 196 -12.45 -0.56 -7.46
C LEU A 196 -12.07 0.15 -6.16
N PHE A 197 -11.21 -0.46 -5.35
CA PHE A 197 -10.66 0.17 -4.15
C PHE A 197 -9.87 1.43 -4.51
N HIS A 198 -8.98 1.34 -5.51
CA HIS A 198 -8.20 2.49 -5.95
C HIS A 198 -9.06 3.58 -6.63
N LEU A 199 -10.15 3.20 -7.31
CA LEU A 199 -11.14 4.16 -7.82
C LEU A 199 -11.81 4.92 -6.66
N SER A 200 -12.26 4.20 -5.64
CA SER A 200 -12.90 4.81 -4.46
C SER A 200 -11.91 5.70 -3.70
N GLN A 201 -10.67 5.26 -3.59
CA GLN A 201 -9.59 5.99 -2.93
C GLN A 201 -9.19 7.26 -3.70
N SER A 202 -9.19 7.23 -5.04
CA SER A 202 -8.87 8.42 -5.84
C SER A 202 -9.93 9.51 -5.66
N VAL A 203 -11.21 9.12 -5.64
CA VAL A 203 -12.33 10.03 -5.33
C VAL A 203 -12.19 10.60 -3.91
N TYR A 204 -11.87 9.79 -2.91
CA TYR A 204 -11.67 10.29 -1.55
C TYR A 204 -10.45 11.24 -1.44
N ARG A 205 -9.34 10.95 -2.13
CA ARG A 205 -8.20 11.88 -2.19
C ARG A 205 -8.60 13.22 -2.82
N ARG A 206 -9.49 13.21 -3.82
CA ARG A 206 -10.04 14.45 -4.38
C ARG A 206 -10.88 15.23 -3.37
N VAL A 207 -11.73 14.54 -2.59
CA VAL A 207 -12.48 15.17 -1.49
C VAL A 207 -11.55 15.87 -0.50
N GLN A 208 -10.43 15.23 -0.13
CA GLN A 208 -9.42 15.82 0.74
C GLN A 208 -8.76 17.03 0.10
N ALA A 209 -8.35 16.93 -1.17
CA ALA A 209 -7.70 18.01 -1.90
C ALA A 209 -8.60 19.25 -2.07
N SER A 210 -9.92 19.06 -2.17
CA SER A 210 -10.90 20.15 -2.21
C SER A 210 -11.28 20.69 -0.82
N GLY A 211 -10.63 20.24 0.26
CA GLY A 211 -10.92 20.69 1.63
C GLY A 211 -12.26 20.21 2.19
N LEU A 212 -12.87 19.19 1.59
CA LEU A 212 -14.22 18.71 1.92
C LEU A 212 -14.21 17.48 2.84
N GLN A 213 -13.10 17.20 3.51
CA GLN A 213 -12.96 16.05 4.39
C GLN A 213 -13.95 16.10 5.56
N GLU A 214 -14.10 17.25 6.23
CA GLU A 214 -15.06 17.38 7.34
C GLU A 214 -16.51 17.19 6.88
N ALA A 215 -16.84 17.71 5.69
CA ALA A 215 -18.15 17.51 5.08
C ALA A 215 -18.40 16.02 4.84
N TYR A 216 -17.43 15.32 4.25
CA TYR A 216 -17.54 13.89 4.02
C TYR A 216 -17.71 13.08 5.31
N LEU A 217 -17.11 13.52 6.43
CA LEU A 217 -17.19 12.80 7.70
C LEU A 217 -18.52 13.05 8.44
N ASN A 218 -19.08 14.25 8.33
CA ASN A 218 -20.17 14.71 9.18
C ASN A 218 -21.50 14.95 8.45
N ASP A 219 -21.53 14.92 7.11
CA ASP A 219 -22.73 15.10 6.30
C ASP A 219 -23.03 13.81 5.52
N ASP A 220 -24.07 13.09 5.94
CA ASP A 220 -24.48 11.82 5.35
C ASP A 220 -24.96 11.94 3.91
N ALA A 221 -25.62 13.05 3.57
CA ALA A 221 -26.10 13.29 2.22
C ALA A 221 -24.91 13.52 1.28
N PHE A 222 -23.98 14.40 1.67
CA PHE A 222 -22.77 14.65 0.90
C PHE A 222 -21.90 13.40 0.75
N ARG A 223 -21.71 12.65 1.84
CA ARG A 223 -20.97 11.37 1.83
C ARG A 223 -21.62 10.37 0.87
N SER A 224 -22.94 10.30 0.85
CA SER A 224 -23.69 9.42 -0.06
C SER A 224 -23.49 9.86 -1.51
N SER A 225 -23.61 11.15 -1.83
CA SER A 225 -23.34 11.69 -3.17
C SER A 225 -21.93 11.35 -3.66
N VAL A 226 -20.91 11.51 -2.81
CA VAL A 226 -19.52 11.13 -3.14
C VAL A 226 -19.42 9.64 -3.46
N ARG A 227 -20.09 8.77 -2.71
CA ARG A 227 -20.08 7.31 -2.93
C ARG A 227 -20.80 6.89 -4.21
N MET A 228 -21.70 7.71 -4.76
CA MET A 228 -22.35 7.41 -6.05
C MET A 228 -21.36 7.42 -7.22
N LEU A 229 -20.27 8.20 -7.15
CA LEU A 229 -19.25 8.26 -8.21
C LEU A 229 -18.56 6.90 -8.45
N PRO A 230 -17.89 6.26 -7.46
CA PRO A 230 -17.33 4.93 -7.66
C PRO A 230 -18.41 3.85 -7.87
N ALA A 231 -19.66 4.09 -7.42
CA ALA A 231 -20.76 3.16 -7.68
C ALA A 231 -21.16 3.09 -9.16
N LEU A 232 -20.81 4.08 -9.98
CA LEU A 232 -20.96 4.02 -11.44
C LEU A 232 -20.22 2.83 -12.06
N ALA A 233 -19.23 2.26 -11.36
CA ALA A 233 -18.50 1.09 -11.85
C ALA A 233 -19.39 -0.14 -11.98
N PHE A 234 -20.55 -0.16 -11.32
CA PHE A 234 -21.52 -1.26 -11.37
C PHE A 234 -22.61 -1.05 -12.43
N VAL A 235 -22.69 0.12 -13.04
CA VAL A 235 -23.66 0.41 -14.09
C VAL A 235 -23.21 -0.29 -15.38
N PRO A 236 -24.11 -0.93 -16.16
CA PRO A 236 -23.76 -1.47 -17.46
C PRO A 236 -23.06 -0.42 -18.34
N LEU A 237 -22.00 -0.82 -19.03
CA LEU A 237 -21.17 0.11 -19.82
C LEU A 237 -21.94 1.08 -20.73
N PRO A 238 -23.00 0.65 -21.46
CA PRO A 238 -23.79 1.57 -22.30
C PRO A 238 -24.50 2.69 -21.53
N ASP A 239 -24.78 2.48 -20.25
CA ASP A 239 -25.58 3.39 -19.42
C ASP A 239 -24.73 4.29 -18.52
N VAL A 240 -23.41 4.06 -18.44
CA VAL A 240 -22.50 4.76 -17.52
C VAL A 240 -22.54 6.28 -17.70
N GLU A 241 -22.54 6.77 -18.95
CA GLU A 241 -22.56 8.21 -19.22
C GLU A 241 -23.88 8.85 -18.78
N ASN A 242 -25.01 8.20 -19.07
CA ASN A 242 -26.33 8.68 -18.66
C ASN A 242 -26.47 8.66 -17.12
N ALA A 243 -26.00 7.60 -16.47
CA ALA A 243 -25.96 7.52 -15.03
C ALA A 243 -25.07 8.60 -14.41
N PHE A 244 -23.92 8.91 -15.01
CA PHE A 244 -23.07 10.02 -14.58
C PHE A 244 -23.77 11.38 -14.71
N LEU A 245 -24.52 11.63 -15.79
CA LEU A 245 -25.29 12.87 -15.95
C LEU A 245 -26.35 13.02 -14.84
N ALA A 246 -27.07 11.95 -14.53
CA ALA A 246 -28.03 11.96 -13.41
C ALA A 246 -27.35 12.17 -12.05
N VAL A 247 -26.23 11.49 -11.81
CA VAL A 247 -25.43 11.64 -10.57
C VAL A 247 -24.78 13.00 -10.47
N SER A 248 -24.40 13.66 -11.56
CA SER A 248 -23.77 14.99 -11.50
C SER A 248 -24.80 16.10 -11.27
N ALA A 249 -26.05 15.92 -11.74
CA ALA A 249 -27.13 16.90 -11.58
C ALA A 249 -27.57 17.11 -10.13
N ILE A 250 -27.36 16.13 -9.24
CA ILE A 250 -27.68 16.26 -7.81
C ILE A 250 -26.66 17.10 -7.03
N TRP A 251 -25.49 17.39 -7.60
CA TRP A 251 -24.44 18.11 -6.89
C TRP A 251 -24.62 19.62 -6.98
N GLY A 252 -24.59 20.29 -5.83
CA GLY A 252 -24.46 21.74 -5.77
C GLY A 252 -23.02 22.21 -5.99
N ALA A 253 -22.82 23.53 -5.99
CA ALA A 253 -21.52 24.17 -6.20
C ALA A 253 -20.41 23.62 -5.29
N ARG A 254 -20.76 23.26 -4.05
CA ARG A 254 -19.83 22.76 -3.01
C ARG A 254 -18.97 21.59 -3.45
N GLY A 255 -19.44 20.69 -4.30
CA GLY A 255 -18.68 19.50 -4.72
C GLY A 255 -18.40 19.43 -6.21
N ARG A 256 -18.54 20.56 -6.92
CA ARG A 256 -18.34 20.62 -8.37
C ARG A 256 -16.94 20.16 -8.80
N GLU A 257 -15.91 20.54 -8.05
CA GLU A 257 -14.52 20.12 -8.33
C GLU A 257 -14.33 18.59 -8.30
N ILE A 258 -15.07 17.88 -7.44
CA ILE A 258 -15.00 16.41 -7.34
C ILE A 258 -15.65 15.79 -8.57
N VAL A 259 -16.80 16.32 -8.99
CA VAL A 259 -17.52 15.88 -10.20
C VAL A 259 -16.69 16.16 -11.45
N ASP A 260 -16.10 17.35 -11.59
CA ASP A 260 -15.25 17.73 -12.72
C ASP A 260 -14.00 16.86 -12.82
N TYR A 261 -13.39 16.56 -11.67
CA TYR A 261 -12.30 15.61 -11.58
C TYR A 261 -12.73 14.23 -12.08
N PHE A 262 -13.88 13.72 -11.61
CA PHE A 262 -14.36 12.40 -12.01
C PHE A 262 -14.71 12.36 -13.50
N GLU A 263 -15.36 13.41 -14.01
CA GLU A 263 -15.71 13.54 -15.42
C GLU A 263 -14.46 13.50 -16.29
N SER A 264 -13.50 14.40 -16.06
CA SER A 264 -12.27 14.46 -16.86
C SER A 264 -11.41 13.19 -16.77
N THR A 265 -11.43 12.51 -15.62
CA THR A 265 -10.55 11.35 -15.38
C THR A 265 -11.16 10.04 -15.88
N TYR A 266 -12.47 9.86 -15.73
CA TYR A 266 -13.13 8.55 -15.86
C TYR A 266 -14.28 8.49 -16.87
N ILE A 267 -14.85 9.64 -17.25
CA ILE A 267 -16.02 9.69 -18.15
C ILE A 267 -15.67 10.33 -19.51
N GLY A 268 -14.87 11.39 -19.50
CA GLY A 268 -14.57 12.25 -20.64
C GLY A 268 -15.39 13.53 -20.59
N GLN A 269 -14.79 14.69 -20.85
CA GLN A 269 -15.51 15.97 -20.83
C GLN A 269 -16.28 16.18 -22.13
N MET A 270 -17.46 16.80 -22.04
CA MET A 270 -18.17 17.28 -23.22
C MET A 270 -17.55 18.59 -23.73
N ARG A 271 -17.01 18.58 -24.95
CA ARG A 271 -16.53 19.78 -25.66
C ARG A 271 -17.06 19.80 -27.08
N ALA A 272 -17.62 20.93 -27.50
CA ALA A 272 -18.19 21.13 -28.84
C ALA A 272 -19.15 20.01 -29.31
N GLY A 273 -20.00 19.50 -28.40
CA GLY A 273 -20.98 18.46 -28.70
C GLY A 273 -20.42 17.03 -28.77
N ARG A 274 -19.13 16.83 -28.49
CA ARG A 274 -18.49 15.50 -28.42
C ARG A 274 -17.87 15.27 -27.04
N ARG A 275 -17.93 14.03 -26.56
CA ARG A 275 -17.19 13.60 -25.36
C ARG A 275 -15.74 13.28 -25.73
N GLU A 276 -14.79 13.91 -25.05
CA GLU A 276 -13.36 13.61 -25.16
C GLU A 276 -13.04 12.26 -24.52
N ASP A 277 -11.92 11.64 -24.93
CA ASP A 277 -11.48 10.40 -24.31
C ASP A 277 -11.02 10.68 -22.86
N PRO A 278 -11.55 9.95 -21.86
CA PRO A 278 -11.08 10.08 -20.49
C PRO A 278 -9.65 9.57 -20.33
N LEU A 279 -8.99 10.01 -19.25
CA LEU A 279 -7.68 9.47 -18.87
C LEU A 279 -7.72 7.95 -18.67
N PHE A 280 -8.80 7.44 -18.09
CA PHE A 280 -9.09 6.02 -17.99
C PHE A 280 -10.46 5.70 -18.57
N SER A 281 -10.48 4.98 -19.69
CA SER A 281 -11.71 4.51 -20.34
C SER A 281 -12.64 3.78 -19.37
N ASN A 282 -13.95 3.97 -19.54
CA ASN A 282 -15.02 3.33 -18.79
C ASN A 282 -14.82 1.81 -18.69
N ALA A 283 -14.39 1.17 -19.77
CA ALA A 283 -14.14 -0.27 -19.82
C ALA A 283 -13.04 -0.75 -18.85
N VAL A 284 -12.11 0.14 -18.46
CA VAL A 284 -11.01 -0.19 -17.53
C VAL A 284 -11.54 -0.27 -16.10
N TRP A 285 -12.29 0.73 -15.65
CA TRP A 285 -12.69 0.84 -14.23
C TRP A 285 -14.06 0.24 -13.93
N ASN A 286 -14.86 -0.04 -14.95
CA ASN A 286 -16.14 -0.70 -14.81
C ASN A 286 -15.99 -2.18 -14.44
N VAL A 287 -16.87 -2.64 -13.54
CA VAL A 287 -16.90 -3.98 -12.96
C VAL A 287 -18.20 -4.75 -13.21
N SER A 288 -19.13 -4.24 -14.04
CA SER A 288 -20.41 -4.91 -14.35
C SER A 288 -20.18 -6.34 -14.82
N ASP A 289 -19.34 -6.52 -15.84
CA ASP A 289 -19.08 -7.83 -16.44
C ASP A 289 -18.33 -8.74 -15.46
N ARG A 290 -17.52 -8.16 -14.55
CA ARG A 290 -16.80 -8.94 -13.54
C ARG A 290 -17.73 -9.46 -12.46
N MET A 291 -18.80 -8.73 -12.14
CA MET A 291 -19.84 -9.20 -11.22
C MET A 291 -20.60 -10.38 -11.82
N GLU A 292 -20.93 -10.31 -13.11
CA GLU A 292 -21.62 -11.39 -13.82
C GLU A 292 -20.77 -12.67 -13.90
N ASN A 293 -19.44 -12.52 -13.94
CA ASN A 293 -18.49 -13.63 -14.06
C ASN A 293 -17.82 -14.03 -12.73
N ASP A 294 -18.30 -13.55 -11.58
CA ASP A 294 -17.75 -13.79 -10.23
C ASP A 294 -16.22 -13.56 -10.12
N LEU A 295 -15.71 -12.55 -10.84
CA LEU A 295 -14.30 -12.21 -10.86
C LEU A 295 -13.93 -11.20 -9.76
N PRO A 296 -12.71 -11.25 -9.20
CA PRO A 296 -12.29 -10.32 -8.16
C PRO A 296 -12.26 -8.86 -8.65
N ARG A 297 -12.80 -7.98 -7.80
CA ARG A 297 -12.91 -6.52 -8.03
C ARG A 297 -11.82 -5.70 -7.32
N THR A 298 -11.14 -6.34 -6.36
CA THR A 298 -10.07 -5.80 -5.51
C THR A 298 -8.91 -6.81 -5.40
N ASN A 299 -7.75 -6.40 -4.85
CA ASN A 299 -6.56 -7.26 -4.75
C ASN A 299 -6.44 -8.13 -3.48
N ASN A 300 -7.30 -7.96 -2.47
CA ASN A 300 -7.64 -8.82 -1.30
C ASN A 300 -6.72 -9.86 -0.63
N ALA A 301 -5.44 -9.99 -0.99
CA ALA A 301 -4.45 -10.68 -0.16
C ALA A 301 -3.81 -9.74 0.86
N LEU A 302 -3.71 -8.44 0.53
CA LEU A 302 -3.07 -7.42 1.37
C LEU A 302 -4.03 -6.81 2.42
N GLU A 303 -5.33 -7.12 2.36
CA GLU A 303 -6.38 -6.41 3.11
C GLU A 303 -7.22 -7.29 4.05
N ARG A 304 -6.69 -8.40 4.58
CA ARG A 304 -7.39 -9.17 5.64
C ARG A 304 -7.62 -8.39 6.96
N GLY A 305 -7.31 -7.09 7.01
CA GLY A 305 -7.76 -6.15 8.04
C GLY A 305 -8.99 -5.30 7.67
N ALA A 306 -9.41 -5.27 6.39
CA ALA A 306 -10.46 -4.36 5.89
C ALA A 306 -11.69 -5.08 5.31
N GLN A 307 -11.78 -6.40 5.43
CA GLN A 307 -12.95 -7.17 5.00
C GLN A 307 -13.65 -7.89 6.15
N ARG A 308 -14.50 -7.12 6.84
CA ARG A 308 -15.81 -7.59 7.29
C ARG A 308 -16.83 -6.51 6.95
N ILE A 309 -17.55 -6.69 5.84
CA ILE A 309 -18.75 -5.93 5.42
C ILE A 309 -18.51 -4.42 5.15
N PHE A 310 -17.84 -4.01 4.05
CA PHE A 310 -17.65 -2.58 3.77
C PHE A 310 -17.68 -2.18 2.28
N ALA A 311 -18.59 -2.74 1.48
CA ALA A 311 -19.05 -2.07 0.26
C ALA A 311 -20.49 -1.58 0.53
N ILE A 312 -20.69 -0.26 0.46
CA ILE A 312 -21.94 0.50 0.65
C ILE A 312 -22.20 1.05 2.07
N HIS A 313 -22.00 0.34 3.18
CA HIS A 313 -22.53 0.85 4.47
C HIS A 313 -21.58 1.59 5.44
N TYR A 314 -20.25 1.49 5.32
CA TYR A 314 -19.36 2.17 6.28
C TYR A 314 -17.94 2.30 5.69
N MET A 315 -17.52 3.53 5.39
CA MET A 315 -16.10 3.86 5.34
C MET A 315 -15.76 4.47 6.71
N PRO A 316 -14.83 3.88 7.50
CA PRO A 316 -14.48 4.43 8.80
C PRO A 316 -13.72 5.75 8.65
N ALA A 317 -14.11 6.71 9.49
CA ALA A 317 -13.40 7.95 9.77
C ALA A 317 -12.12 7.67 10.57
N SER A 318 -11.09 7.06 9.98
CA SER A 318 -9.76 7.03 10.60
C SER A 318 -8.68 6.58 9.62
N ILE A 319 -8.20 7.51 8.80
CA ILE A 319 -6.82 7.50 8.29
C ILE A 319 -6.20 8.80 8.82
N GLY A 320 -5.29 8.65 9.77
CA GLY A 320 -4.50 9.75 10.34
C GLY A 320 -4.93 10.14 11.75
N MET A 321 -4.38 9.46 12.75
CA MET A 321 -3.98 10.13 13.98
C MET A 321 -2.67 9.54 14.47
N ASP A 322 -1.60 10.30 14.24
CA ASP A 322 -0.50 10.38 15.18
C ASP A 322 -1.07 10.66 16.57
N THR A 323 -0.81 9.77 17.53
CA THR A 323 -1.14 10.01 18.95
C THR A 323 0.13 9.91 19.79
N HIS A 324 1.01 10.88 19.62
CA HIS A 324 1.84 11.35 20.73
C HIS A 324 1.22 12.61 21.31
N SER A 325 0.27 12.40 22.22
CA SER A 325 -0.08 13.33 23.30
C SER A 325 -1.24 12.72 24.10
N SER A 326 -0.90 12.10 25.23
CA SER A 326 -1.91 11.72 26.24
C SER A 326 -2.41 12.98 26.95
N PRO A 327 -3.72 13.27 26.99
CA PRO A 327 -4.28 14.18 27.97
C PRO A 327 -4.41 13.42 29.29
N LYS A 328 -3.74 13.90 30.34
CA LYS A 328 -3.93 13.40 31.71
C LYS A 328 -5.40 13.63 32.11
N ALA A 329 -6.05 12.55 32.53
CA ALA A 329 -7.38 12.57 33.12
C ALA A 329 -7.40 13.50 34.35
N GLY A 330 -8.34 14.42 34.35
CA GLY A 330 -8.67 15.24 35.50
C GLY A 330 -9.24 14.38 36.64
N LYS A 331 -8.62 14.47 37.80
CA LYS A 331 -9.29 14.28 39.09
C LYS A 331 -9.41 15.67 39.72
N ARG A 332 -10.64 16.09 40.05
CA ARG A 332 -10.90 17.22 40.95
C ARG A 332 -11.71 16.76 42.15
N HIS A 333 -11.40 17.42 43.28
CA HIS A 333 -11.99 17.42 44.63
C HIS A 333 -11.20 16.59 45.66
N GLY A 334 -10.59 17.20 46.70
CA GLY A 334 -10.63 18.60 47.09
C GLY A 334 -9.60 19.06 48.15
N SER A 335 -9.55 20.40 48.26
CA SER A 335 -9.29 21.27 49.42
C SER A 335 -8.07 21.04 50.33
N LEU A 336 -7.17 22.04 50.35
CA LEU A 336 -6.75 22.89 51.50
C LEU A 336 -5.32 23.44 51.24
N VAL A 337 -5.18 24.74 50.95
CA VAL A 337 -4.60 25.79 51.84
C VAL A 337 -3.07 25.69 51.99
N ASP A 338 -2.32 26.53 51.26
CA ASP A 338 -1.52 27.66 51.77
C ASP A 338 -0.49 28.18 50.75
N SER A 339 -0.12 29.45 50.92
CA SER A 339 0.61 30.33 49.99
C SER A 339 2.16 30.24 50.16
N PRO A 340 2.97 31.22 49.70
CA PRO A 340 3.63 31.28 48.40
C PRO A 340 5.19 31.28 48.50
N ASP A 341 5.86 31.52 47.37
CA ASP A 341 7.12 32.29 47.22
C ASP A 341 8.39 31.55 46.69
N ARG A 342 9.23 32.34 46.00
CA ARG A 342 10.57 32.11 45.38
C ARG A 342 10.56 31.64 43.91
N SER A 343 10.76 32.45 42.86
CA SER A 343 11.66 33.58 42.53
C SER A 343 13.01 33.15 41.90
N TRP A 344 13.21 33.57 40.63
CA TRP A 344 14.50 33.86 39.91
C TRP A 344 15.46 32.66 39.65
N THR A 345 16.32 32.53 38.63
CA THR A 345 16.98 33.39 37.61
C THR A 345 17.80 32.39 36.74
N THR A 346 17.81 32.42 35.40
CA THR A 346 18.74 33.14 34.50
C THR A 346 20.06 32.42 34.15
N ALA A 347 20.28 32.29 32.83
CA ALA A 347 21.53 32.38 32.02
C ALA A 347 22.65 31.32 32.05
N CYS A 348 23.04 30.89 30.84
CA CYS A 348 24.36 31.04 30.17
C CYS A 348 24.54 29.88 29.15
N THR A 349 24.32 30.04 27.83
CA THR A 349 25.22 30.57 26.76
C THR A 349 26.70 30.18 26.87
N THR A 350 27.16 29.42 25.84
CA THR A 350 28.47 29.45 25.11
C THR A 350 29.75 29.40 25.96
N GLU A 351 30.79 28.62 25.65
CA GLU A 351 31.56 28.63 24.39
C GLU A 351 32.72 27.61 24.45
N ALA A 352 33.39 27.45 23.31
CA ALA A 352 34.82 27.13 23.13
C ALA A 352 35.30 25.67 23.17
N SER A 353 35.56 25.20 21.95
CA SER A 353 36.69 24.40 21.51
C SER A 353 38.01 24.62 22.28
N LEU A 354 38.78 23.54 22.47
CA LEU A 354 40.23 23.53 22.27
C LEU A 354 40.74 22.07 22.20
N SER A 355 41.70 21.88 21.30
CA SER A 355 42.46 20.66 21.05
C SER A 355 43.38 20.28 22.21
N LYS A 356 43.76 18.99 22.28
CA LYS A 356 45.17 18.55 22.22
C LYS A 356 45.30 17.03 22.25
N ASP A 357 46.30 16.61 21.48
CA ASP A 357 46.93 15.30 21.32
C ASP A 357 47.08 14.46 22.60
N GLN A 358 46.77 13.16 22.48
CA GLN A 358 47.74 12.06 22.61
C GLN A 358 47.17 10.75 22.08
#